data_AF-A0A7V9AF03-F1
#
_entry.id   AF-A0A7V9AF03-F1
#
_cell.length_a   1.000
_cell.length_b   1.000
_cell.length_c   1.000
_cell.angle_alpha   90.00
_cell.angle_beta   90.00
_cell.angle_gamma   90.00
#
_symmetry.space_group_name_H-M   'P 1'
#
loop_
_entity.id
_entity.type
_entity.pdbx_description
1 polymer ?
#
loop_
_entity_poly.entity_id
_entity_poly.type
_entity_poly.pdbx_seq_one_letter_code
_entity_poly.pdbx_strand_id
1 'polypeptide(L)'
;MPDGFLTAFSAVINALFLVGSVYIYLSLVRQISARSFASGETTEKTFALPDAVLALALATLFTVNAAGASASSGKVILRTTDLAANALVSLGLFAFVAAFLTLRGRKVNVLAGFSKLGFQRVFITGGILLFAAYPLIFLADLLTQRVFGEPSSRQGIVELFTDSQTLKQRVLIIVLAIAIAPMVEEFIFRFFLYGVVKRYFGRLAGLVGNSVLFAAVHAHLPSAAPLFVLGACFTVAYEWSGSILVSMTMHALFNSFTLVALAFPELFQQ
;
A
#
# COMPACT_ATOMS: atom_id res chain seq x y z
N MET A 1 -5.58 -32.86 26.45
CA MET A 1 -6.07 -33.46 25.18
C MET A 1 -7.08 -32.57 24.41
N PRO A 2 -7.88 -31.67 25.02
CA PRO A 2 -8.72 -30.71 24.27
C PRO A 2 -7.93 -29.70 23.42
N ASP A 3 -6.75 -29.30 23.90
CA ASP A 3 -5.96 -28.22 23.27
C ASP A 3 -5.43 -28.60 21.88
N GLY A 4 -5.02 -29.86 21.71
CA GLY A 4 -4.49 -30.34 20.43
C GLY A 4 -5.52 -30.35 19.30
N PHE A 5 -6.79 -30.63 19.60
CA PHE A 5 -7.87 -30.59 18.62
C PHE A 5 -8.18 -29.15 18.19
N LEU A 6 -8.27 -28.22 19.13
CA LEU A 6 -8.53 -26.81 18.83
C LEU A 6 -7.38 -26.18 18.04
N THR A 7 -6.12 -26.49 18.39
CA THR A 7 -4.96 -26.04 17.63
C THR A 7 -4.94 -26.62 16.21
N ALA A 8 -5.20 -27.92 16.06
CA ALA A 8 -5.26 -28.54 14.74
C ALA A 8 -6.40 -27.98 13.88
N PHE A 9 -7.57 -27.75 14.48
CA PHE A 9 -8.72 -27.15 13.81
C PHE A 9 -8.44 -25.72 13.35
N SER A 10 -7.86 -24.88 14.22
CA SER A 10 -7.39 -23.53 13.89
C SER A 10 -6.37 -23.54 12.73
N ALA A 11 -5.39 -24.45 12.78
CA ALA A 11 -4.40 -24.59 11.73
C ALA A 11 -5.03 -24.94 10.37
N VAL A 12 -6.01 -25.84 10.35
CA VAL A 12 -6.74 -26.20 9.13
C VAL A 12 -7.52 -25.00 8.58
N ILE A 13 -8.22 -24.24 9.43
CA ILE A 13 -8.95 -23.04 9.01
C ILE A 13 -7.99 -22.01 8.40
N ASN A 14 -6.87 -21.72 9.06
CA ASN A 14 -5.87 -20.78 8.57
C ASN A 14 -5.25 -21.23 7.23
N ALA A 15 -4.99 -22.52 7.08
CA ALA A 15 -4.49 -23.10 5.83
C ALA A 15 -5.52 -22.96 4.70
N LEU A 16 -6.79 -23.29 4.94
CA LEU A 16 -7.87 -23.12 3.97
C LEU A 16 -8.05 -21.65 3.59
N PHE A 17 -7.96 -20.75 4.56
CA PHE A 17 -8.07 -19.32 4.31
C PHE A 17 -6.91 -18.82 3.44
N LEU A 18 -5.67 -19.23 3.74
CA LEU A 18 -4.50 -18.94 2.92
C LEU A 18 -4.66 -19.45 1.48
N VAL A 19 -5.13 -20.69 1.29
CA VAL A 19 -5.38 -21.26 -0.04
C VAL A 19 -6.45 -20.44 -0.77
N GLY A 20 -7.53 -20.05 -0.09
CA GLY A 20 -8.57 -19.18 -0.62
C GLY A 20 -8.02 -17.82 -1.05
N SER A 21 -7.18 -17.20 -0.23
CA SER A 21 -6.49 -15.94 -0.54
C SER A 21 -5.62 -16.02 -1.79
N VAL A 22 -4.79 -17.07 -1.88
CA VAL A 22 -3.95 -17.33 -3.06
C VAL A 22 -4.83 -17.51 -4.30
N TYR A 23 -5.90 -18.30 -4.20
CA TYR A 23 -6.83 -18.53 -5.30
C TYR A 23 -7.49 -17.24 -5.77
N ILE A 24 -7.97 -16.39 -4.85
CA ILE A 24 -8.60 -15.10 -5.17
C ILE A 24 -7.61 -14.23 -5.95
N TYR A 25 -6.42 -13.97 -5.41
CA TYR A 25 -5.45 -13.08 -6.07
C TYR A 25 -4.92 -13.64 -7.39
N LEU A 26 -4.71 -14.95 -7.51
CA LEU A 26 -4.36 -15.58 -8.79
C LEU A 26 -5.49 -15.48 -9.80
N SER A 27 -6.75 -15.61 -9.37
CA SER A 27 -7.92 -15.43 -10.24
C SER A 27 -8.00 -13.99 -10.76
N LEU A 28 -7.76 -12.99 -9.91
CA LEU A 28 -7.72 -11.58 -10.32
C LEU A 28 -6.61 -11.33 -11.34
N VAL A 29 -5.40 -11.86 -11.11
CA VAL A 29 -4.27 -11.74 -12.05
C VAL A 29 -4.61 -12.40 -13.39
N ARG A 30 -5.20 -13.60 -13.38
CA ARG A 30 -5.67 -14.28 -14.61
C ARG A 30 -6.71 -13.47 -15.36
N GLN A 31 -7.68 -12.87 -14.66
CA GLN A 31 -8.68 -12.00 -15.26
C GLN A 31 -8.06 -10.74 -15.88
N ILE A 32 -7.07 -10.13 -15.22
CA ILE A 32 -6.31 -8.99 -15.78
C ILE A 32 -5.62 -9.40 -17.08
N SER A 33 -4.90 -10.53 -17.07
CA SER A 33 -4.19 -11.04 -18.25
C SER A 33 -5.15 -11.38 -19.40
N ALA A 34 -6.29 -12.00 -19.11
CA ALA A 34 -7.29 -12.34 -20.12
C ALA A 34 -7.92 -11.10 -20.77
N ARG A 35 -8.24 -10.06 -19.98
CA ARG A 35 -8.78 -8.78 -20.50
C ARG A 35 -7.78 -8.09 -21.43
N SER A 36 -6.50 -8.09 -21.08
CA SER A 36 -5.43 -7.49 -21.89
C SER A 36 -5.28 -8.17 -23.25
N PHE A 37 -5.32 -9.50 -23.29
CA PHE A 37 -5.29 -10.26 -24.53
C PHE A 37 -6.51 -9.95 -25.41
N ALA A 38 -7.71 -9.92 -24.81
CA ALA A 38 -8.95 -9.65 -25.54
C ALA A 38 -9.03 -8.21 -26.08
N SER A 39 -8.47 -7.23 -25.38
CA SER A 39 -8.47 -5.82 -25.82
C SER A 39 -7.43 -5.52 -26.90
N GLY A 40 -6.63 -6.50 -27.33
CA GLY A 40 -5.60 -6.33 -28.37
C GLY A 40 -4.67 -5.16 -28.06
N GLU A 41 -4.29 -5.01 -26.78
CA GLU A 41 -3.88 -3.75 -26.16
C GLU A 41 -2.81 -2.99 -26.94
N THR A 42 -3.25 -2.16 -27.87
CA THR A 42 -2.47 -1.02 -28.34
C THR A 42 -2.43 -0.09 -27.15
N THR A 43 -1.27 0.05 -26.51
CA THR A 43 -1.02 1.00 -25.42
C THR A 43 -1.50 2.40 -25.87
N GLU A 44 -2.77 2.72 -25.62
CA GLU A 44 -3.27 4.08 -25.78
C GLU A 44 -2.32 4.94 -24.97
N LYS A 45 -1.84 6.02 -25.58
CA LYS A 45 -0.73 6.81 -25.07
C LYS A 45 -1.14 7.62 -23.83
N THR A 46 -1.41 6.95 -22.70
CA THR A 46 -1.81 7.52 -21.40
C THR A 46 -0.67 8.35 -20.78
N PHE A 47 0.53 7.79 -20.61
CA PHE A 47 1.72 8.48 -20.04
C PHE A 47 2.89 8.73 -21.01
N ALA A 48 3.17 9.96 -21.42
CA ALA A 48 4.27 10.26 -22.37
C ALA A 48 5.66 10.37 -21.70
N LEU A 49 6.71 10.62 -22.49
CA LEU A 49 8.10 10.68 -22.01
C LEU A 49 8.32 11.62 -20.80
N PRO A 50 7.72 12.82 -20.72
CA PRO A 50 7.88 13.66 -19.53
C PRO A 50 7.28 13.03 -18.26
N ASP A 51 6.26 12.17 -18.39
CA ASP A 51 5.71 11.40 -17.26
C ASP A 51 6.72 10.34 -16.79
N ALA A 52 7.45 9.73 -17.72
CA ALA A 52 8.54 8.78 -17.40
C ALA A 52 9.71 9.47 -16.70
N VAL A 53 10.10 10.67 -17.14
CA VAL A 53 11.15 11.46 -16.49
C VAL A 53 10.74 11.83 -15.07
N LEU A 54 9.50 12.30 -14.88
CA LEU A 54 8.99 12.63 -13.55
C LEU A 54 8.89 11.38 -12.66
N ALA A 55 8.40 10.26 -13.18
CA ALA A 55 8.33 9.01 -12.44
C ALA A 55 9.71 8.52 -11.98
N LEU A 56 10.72 8.61 -12.86
CA LEU A 56 12.10 8.26 -12.52
C LEU A 56 12.67 9.20 -11.45
N ALA A 57 12.40 10.51 -11.55
CA ALA A 57 12.83 11.48 -10.56
C ALA A 57 12.20 11.20 -9.18
N LEU A 58 10.89 10.89 -9.13
CA LEU A 58 10.21 10.52 -7.89
C LEU A 58 10.71 9.20 -7.31
N ALA A 59 10.88 8.16 -8.14
CA ALA A 59 11.43 6.88 -7.68
C ALA A 59 12.85 7.03 -7.13
N THR A 60 13.68 7.87 -7.76
CA THR A 60 15.02 8.19 -7.29
C THR A 60 14.97 8.95 -5.96
N LEU A 61 14.15 10.00 -5.88
CA LEU A 61 13.96 10.79 -4.65
C LEU A 61 13.54 9.90 -3.48
N PHE A 62 12.56 9.01 -3.69
CA PHE A 62 12.09 8.08 -2.69
C PHE A 62 13.16 7.07 -2.26
N THR A 63 13.92 6.53 -3.20
CA THR A 63 15.00 5.58 -2.90
C THR A 63 16.12 6.25 -2.10
N VAL A 64 16.51 7.48 -2.48
CA VAL A 64 17.53 8.25 -1.76
C VAL A 64 17.06 8.60 -0.35
N ASN A 65 15.81 9.04 -0.18
CA ASN A 65 15.24 9.33 1.13
C ASN A 65 15.18 8.07 2.01
N ALA A 66 14.77 6.93 1.44
CA ALA A 66 14.72 5.67 2.17
C ALA A 66 16.11 5.19 2.62
N ALA A 67 17.11 5.32 1.75
CA ALA A 67 18.50 4.99 2.08
C ALA A 67 19.05 5.91 3.18
N GLY A 68 18.77 7.22 3.09
CA GLY A 68 19.14 8.20 4.12
C GLY A 68 18.50 7.92 5.47
N ALA A 69 17.20 7.59 5.47
CA ALA A 69 16.47 7.22 6.70
C ALA A 69 17.02 5.92 7.32
N SER A 70 17.35 4.92 6.49
CA SER A 70 17.95 3.66 6.95
C SER A 70 19.35 3.88 7.55
N ALA A 71 20.10 4.85 7.03
CA ALA A 71 21.45 5.18 7.51
C ALA A 71 21.45 6.07 8.78
N SER A 72 20.36 6.80 9.04
CA SER A 72 20.27 7.65 10.23
C SER A 72 19.99 6.80 11.48
N SER A 73 20.97 6.71 12.39
CA SER A 73 20.82 5.99 13.67
C SER A 73 20.34 6.88 14.83
N GLY A 74 20.07 8.16 14.57
CA GLY A 74 19.64 9.10 15.60
C GLY A 74 18.15 8.95 15.92
N LYS A 75 17.80 8.85 17.20
CA LYS A 75 16.40 8.89 17.64
C LYS A 75 15.82 10.27 17.32
N VAL A 76 14.94 10.35 16.32
CA VAL A 76 14.28 11.61 15.94
C VAL A 76 13.22 11.93 16.98
N ILE A 77 13.37 13.05 17.68
CA ILE A 77 12.35 13.51 18.62
C ILE A 77 11.14 13.98 17.83
N LEU A 78 10.01 13.30 17.99
CA LEU A 78 8.78 13.62 17.29
C LEU A 78 8.21 14.97 17.73
N ARG A 79 8.23 15.99 16.85
CA ARG A 79 7.54 17.27 17.07
C ARG A 79 6.25 17.33 16.27
N THR A 80 5.25 18.02 16.82
CA THR A 80 3.98 18.28 16.11
C THR A 80 4.19 19.05 14.81
N THR A 81 5.21 19.91 14.76
CA THR A 81 5.62 20.64 13.55
C THR A 81 6.08 19.70 12.44
N ASP A 82 6.75 18.61 12.80
CA ASP A 82 7.30 17.65 11.84
C ASP A 82 6.16 16.84 11.20
N LEU A 83 5.16 16.45 11.99
CA LEU A 83 3.93 15.83 11.49
C LEU A 83 3.16 16.76 10.53
N ALA A 84 3.01 18.03 10.90
CA ALA A 84 2.34 19.00 10.04
C ALA A 84 3.13 19.28 8.75
N ALA A 85 4.45 19.38 8.84
CA ALA A 85 5.32 19.53 7.68
C ALA A 85 5.22 18.32 6.75
N ASN A 86 5.23 17.09 7.30
CA ASN A 86 5.06 15.87 6.50
C ASN A 86 3.69 15.86 5.78
N ALA A 87 2.62 16.22 6.47
CA ALA A 87 1.29 16.36 5.86
C ALA A 87 1.30 17.35 4.69
N LEU A 88 1.89 18.54 4.89
CA LEU A 88 1.97 19.58 3.86
C LEU A 88 2.82 19.15 2.67
N VAL A 89 3.97 18.52 2.90
CA VAL A 89 4.84 18.01 1.82
C VAL A 89 4.12 16.92 1.03
N SER A 90 3.43 16.00 1.71
CA SER A 90 2.68 14.91 1.07
C SER A 90 1.54 15.43 0.20
N LEU A 91 0.74 16.36 0.72
CA LEU A 91 -0.34 17.02 -0.03
C LEU A 91 0.22 17.89 -1.18
N GLY A 92 1.34 18.56 -0.95
CA GLY A 92 2.05 19.34 -1.97
C GLY A 92 2.55 18.46 -3.12
N LEU A 93 3.11 17.29 -2.82
CA LEU A 93 3.55 16.32 -3.82
C LEU A 93 2.38 15.78 -4.65
N PHE A 94 1.27 15.41 -3.98
CA PHE A 94 0.04 15.03 -4.66
C PHE A 94 -0.45 16.14 -5.60
N ALA A 95 -0.57 17.37 -5.10
CA ALA A 95 -1.02 18.52 -5.87
C ALA A 95 -0.09 18.80 -7.06
N PHE A 96 1.23 18.70 -6.85
CA PHE A 96 2.23 18.87 -7.90
C PHE A 96 2.07 17.85 -9.03
N VAL A 97 1.98 16.56 -8.73
CA VAL A 97 1.80 15.52 -9.76
C VAL A 97 0.45 15.66 -10.46
N ALA A 98 -0.61 15.94 -9.71
CA ALA A 98 -1.94 16.15 -10.28
C ALA A 98 -1.98 17.39 -11.21
N ALA A 99 -1.36 18.50 -10.79
CA ALA A 99 -1.24 19.71 -11.60
C ALA A 99 -0.38 19.47 -12.85
N PHE A 100 0.78 18.81 -12.70
CA PHE A 100 1.65 18.44 -13.81
C PHE A 100 0.90 17.65 -14.89
N LEU A 101 0.11 16.65 -14.49
CA LEU A 101 -0.70 15.85 -15.42
C LEU A 101 -1.83 16.68 -16.05
N THR A 102 -2.54 17.49 -15.25
CA THR A 102 -3.68 18.29 -15.71
C THR A 102 -3.24 19.38 -16.69
N LEU A 103 -2.14 20.08 -16.42
CA LEU A 103 -1.55 21.08 -17.30
C LEU A 103 -1.11 20.49 -18.65
N ARG A 104 -0.83 19.19 -18.70
CA ARG A 104 -0.54 18.44 -19.93
C ARG A 104 -1.78 17.84 -20.60
N GLY A 105 -2.97 18.28 -20.19
CA GLY A 105 -4.25 17.86 -20.78
C GLY A 105 -4.73 16.48 -20.34
N ARG A 106 -4.16 15.89 -19.28
CA ARG A 106 -4.60 14.58 -18.78
C ARG A 106 -5.79 14.72 -17.83
N LYS A 107 -6.86 13.97 -18.10
CA LYS A 107 -8.04 13.91 -17.23
C LYS A 107 -7.78 12.94 -16.07
N VAL A 108 -7.09 13.41 -15.03
CA VAL A 108 -6.68 12.61 -13.86
C VAL A 108 -7.86 11.85 -13.24
N ASN A 109 -9.04 12.48 -13.12
CA ASN A 109 -10.25 11.83 -12.58
C ASN A 109 -10.61 10.52 -13.31
N VAL A 110 -10.50 10.55 -14.65
CA VAL A 110 -10.83 9.41 -15.52
C VAL A 110 -9.72 8.37 -15.49
N LEU A 111 -8.46 8.80 -15.59
CA LEU A 111 -7.31 7.89 -15.66
C LEU A 111 -7.09 7.14 -14.33
N ALA A 112 -7.28 7.80 -13.20
CA ALA A 112 -7.19 7.17 -11.88
C ALA A 112 -8.48 6.39 -11.50
N GLY A 113 -9.57 6.58 -12.25
CA GLY A 113 -10.83 5.85 -12.03
C GLY A 113 -11.56 6.24 -10.75
N PHE A 114 -11.48 7.51 -10.35
CA PHE A 114 -12.16 8.04 -9.16
C PHE A 114 -13.68 7.89 -9.24
N SER A 115 -14.26 8.01 -10.43
CA SER A 115 -15.72 7.90 -10.64
C SER A 115 -16.14 6.55 -11.24
N LYS A 116 -15.25 5.55 -11.29
CA LYS A 116 -15.52 4.28 -11.99
C LYS A 116 -16.49 3.37 -11.22
N LEU A 117 -16.48 3.44 -9.89
CA LEU A 117 -17.33 2.65 -9.01
C LEU A 117 -18.05 3.56 -8.01
N GLY A 118 -19.28 3.21 -7.66
CA GLY A 118 -20.00 3.89 -6.58
C GLY A 118 -19.40 3.60 -5.21
N PHE A 119 -19.56 4.54 -4.26
CA PHE A 119 -18.96 4.49 -2.93
C PHE A 119 -19.15 3.16 -2.19
N GLN A 120 -20.38 2.62 -2.19
CA GLN A 120 -20.67 1.34 -1.53
C GLN A 120 -19.88 0.17 -2.15
N ARG A 121 -19.77 0.13 -3.49
CA ARG A 121 -19.00 -0.91 -4.17
C ARG A 121 -17.51 -0.78 -3.92
N VAL A 122 -17.00 0.45 -3.88
CA VAL A 122 -15.61 0.73 -3.50
C VAL A 122 -15.33 0.15 -2.11
N PHE A 123 -16.18 0.48 -1.12
CA PHE A 123 -15.95 0.08 0.26
C PHE A 123 -16.02 -1.43 0.45
N ILE A 124 -17.06 -2.08 -0.10
CA ILE A 124 -17.23 -3.54 -0.02
C ILE A 124 -16.08 -4.27 -0.74
N THR A 125 -15.74 -3.83 -1.96
CA THR A 125 -14.66 -4.46 -2.74
C THR A 125 -13.33 -4.31 -2.01
N GLY A 126 -13.02 -3.10 -1.51
CA GLY A 126 -11.80 -2.85 -0.75
C GLY A 126 -11.74 -3.71 0.52
N GLY A 127 -12.83 -3.79 1.28
CA GLY A 127 -12.91 -4.62 2.49
C GLY A 127 -12.70 -6.11 2.19
N ILE A 128 -13.39 -6.67 1.19
CA ILE A 128 -13.25 -8.08 0.80
C ILE A 128 -11.83 -8.39 0.33
N LEU A 129 -11.26 -7.53 -0.52
CA LEU A 129 -9.90 -7.76 -1.03
C LEU A 129 -8.85 -7.63 0.07
N LEU A 130 -9.00 -6.68 1.00
CA LEU A 130 -8.12 -6.58 2.16
C LEU A 130 -8.23 -7.82 3.06
N PHE A 131 -9.46 -8.28 3.34
CA PHE A 131 -9.68 -9.50 4.10
C PHE A 131 -8.99 -10.70 3.43
N ALA A 132 -9.11 -10.84 2.11
CA ALA A 132 -8.41 -11.87 1.35
C ALA A 132 -6.88 -11.66 1.34
N ALA A 133 -6.37 -10.44 1.50
CA ALA A 133 -4.92 -10.18 1.54
C ALA A 133 -4.26 -10.57 2.87
N TYR A 134 -5.01 -10.52 3.99
CA TYR A 134 -4.45 -10.73 5.34
C TYR A 134 -3.64 -12.03 5.49
N PRO A 135 -4.11 -13.21 5.05
CA PRO A 135 -3.32 -14.44 5.16
C PRO A 135 -1.99 -14.39 4.40
N LEU A 136 -1.94 -13.69 3.25
CA LEU A 136 -0.73 -13.54 2.46
C LEU A 136 0.29 -12.63 3.18
N ILE A 137 -0.20 -11.52 3.74
CA ILE A 137 0.61 -10.57 4.50
C ILE A 137 1.15 -11.25 5.77
N PHE A 138 0.29 -11.97 6.48
CA PHE A 138 0.65 -12.71 7.70
C PHE A 138 1.70 -13.79 7.42
N LEU A 139 1.55 -14.56 6.33
CA LEU A 139 2.56 -15.54 5.94
C LEU A 139 3.90 -14.86 5.63
N ALA A 140 3.90 -13.73 4.91
CA ALA A 140 5.13 -12.99 4.61
C ALA A 140 5.79 -12.46 5.89
N ASP A 141 5.02 -11.97 6.84
CA ASP A 141 5.50 -11.54 8.16
C ASP A 141 6.12 -12.73 8.93
N LEU A 142 5.42 -13.87 9.03
CA LEU A 142 5.94 -15.08 9.68
C LEU A 142 7.26 -15.56 9.07
N LEU A 143 7.37 -15.57 7.74
CA LEU A 143 8.60 -15.96 7.06
C LEU A 143 9.75 -14.98 7.37
N THR A 144 9.44 -13.69 7.43
CA THR A 144 10.44 -12.66 7.72
C THR A 144 10.92 -12.73 9.17
N GLN A 145 10.00 -12.95 10.12
CA GLN A 145 10.33 -13.16 11.53
C GLN A 145 11.25 -14.38 11.73
N ARG A 146 11.07 -15.46 10.97
CA ARG A 146 11.97 -16.62 11.04
C ARG A 146 13.39 -16.32 10.55
N VAL A 147 13.54 -15.36 9.63
CA VAL A 147 14.84 -14.97 9.07
C VAL A 147 15.54 -13.94 9.95
N PHE A 148 14.82 -12.92 10.43
CA PHE A 148 15.41 -11.80 11.16
C PHE A 148 15.28 -11.90 12.68
N GLY A 149 14.46 -12.79 13.22
CA GLY A 149 14.25 -12.97 14.66
C GLY A 149 13.49 -11.84 15.36
N GLU A 150 13.05 -10.83 14.61
CA GLU A 150 12.31 -9.67 15.12
C GLU A 150 10.93 -9.56 14.47
N PRO A 151 9.88 -9.16 15.22
CA PRO A 151 8.58 -8.82 14.65
C PRO A 151 8.69 -7.70 13.60
N SER A 152 7.89 -7.78 12.53
CA SER A 152 7.77 -6.71 11.51
C SER A 152 7.13 -5.42 12.06
N SER A 153 6.97 -5.24 13.36
CA SER A 153 6.12 -4.20 13.95
C SER A 153 6.73 -2.79 13.97
N ARG A 154 7.87 -2.53 13.33
CA ARG A 154 8.31 -1.14 13.06
C ARG A 154 7.88 -0.67 11.69
N GLN A 155 6.56 -0.56 11.50
CA GLN A 155 6.03 0.32 10.47
C GLN A 155 6.18 1.77 10.98
N GLY A 156 6.51 2.74 10.12
CA GLY A 156 6.67 4.13 10.53
C GLY A 156 5.46 4.70 11.29
N ILE A 157 4.25 4.23 10.98
CA ILE A 157 3.01 4.59 11.70
C ILE A 157 3.02 4.07 13.15
N VAL A 158 3.53 2.86 13.38
CA VAL A 158 3.62 2.25 14.72
C VAL A 158 4.58 3.05 15.59
N GLU A 159 5.74 3.41 15.05
CA GLU A 159 6.74 4.20 15.77
C GLU A 159 6.23 5.60 16.10
N LEU A 160 5.68 6.31 15.10
CA LEU A 160 5.07 7.63 15.31
C LEU A 160 3.98 7.60 16.38
N PHE A 161 3.10 6.60 16.34
CA PHE A 161 2.02 6.48 17.32
C PHE A 161 2.54 6.15 18.72
N THR A 162 3.53 5.26 18.83
CA THR A 162 4.15 4.86 20.10
C THR A 162 4.92 6.02 20.75
N ASP A 163 5.67 6.79 19.96
CA ASP A 163 6.47 7.92 20.45
C ASP A 163 5.62 9.18 20.75
N SER A 164 4.36 9.21 20.31
CA SER A 164 3.46 10.35 20.54
C SER A 164 3.14 10.56 22.03
N GLN A 165 3.34 11.78 22.50
CA GLN A 165 3.18 12.16 23.93
C GLN A 165 1.89 12.93 24.19
N THR A 166 1.24 13.46 23.14
CA THR A 166 0.07 14.33 23.28
C THR A 166 -1.12 13.82 22.46
N LEU A 167 -2.34 14.11 22.91
CA LEU A 167 -3.56 13.81 22.17
C LEU A 167 -3.54 14.47 20.77
N LYS A 168 -3.02 15.69 20.68
CA LYS A 168 -2.87 16.40 19.41
C LYS A 168 -1.99 15.64 18.41
N GLN A 169 -0.85 15.11 18.86
CA GLN A 169 0.02 14.28 18.00
C GLN A 169 -0.70 13.01 17.55
N ARG A 170 -1.39 12.31 18.47
CA ARG A 170 -2.14 11.09 18.14
C ARG A 170 -3.22 11.32 17.09
N VAL A 171 -4.04 12.36 17.27
CA VAL A 171 -5.08 12.73 16.29
C VAL A 171 -4.46 13.04 14.93
N LEU A 172 -3.34 13.78 14.90
CA LEU A 172 -2.66 14.12 13.67
C LEU A 172 -2.06 12.88 12.98
N ILE A 173 -1.47 11.96 13.72
CA ILE A 173 -0.96 10.67 13.21
C ILE A 173 -2.10 9.82 12.64
N ILE A 174 -3.24 9.75 13.33
CA ILE A 174 -4.42 9.00 12.85
C ILE A 174 -4.93 9.59 11.53
N VAL A 175 -5.08 10.91 11.43
CA VAL A 175 -5.50 11.58 10.19
C VAL A 175 -4.49 11.37 9.07
N LEU A 176 -3.20 11.46 9.39
CA LEU A 176 -2.12 11.19 8.43
C LEU A 176 -2.20 9.76 7.91
N ALA A 177 -2.25 8.77 8.81
CA ALA A 177 -2.21 7.35 8.48
C ALA A 177 -3.47 6.83 7.79
N ILE A 178 -4.66 7.33 8.14
CA ILE A 178 -5.93 6.76 7.63
C ILE A 178 -6.45 7.54 6.42
N ALA A 179 -6.14 8.83 6.29
CA ALA A 179 -6.67 9.66 5.21
C ALA A 179 -5.56 10.15 4.26
N ILE A 180 -4.57 10.89 4.77
CA ILE A 180 -3.62 11.59 3.91
C ILE A 180 -2.66 10.61 3.22
N ALA A 181 -2.04 9.69 3.97
CA ALA A 181 -1.10 8.71 3.44
C ALA A 181 -1.78 7.79 2.40
N PRO A 182 -2.94 7.14 2.68
CA PRO A 182 -3.64 6.36 1.66
C PRO A 182 -3.99 7.19 0.41
N MET A 183 -4.43 8.43 0.57
CA MET A 183 -4.74 9.29 -0.59
C MET A 183 -3.49 9.57 -1.44
N VAL A 184 -2.42 10.04 -0.80
CA VAL A 184 -1.20 10.48 -1.49
C VAL A 184 -0.43 9.28 -2.03
N GLU A 185 -0.19 8.26 -1.21
CA GLU A 185 0.60 7.10 -1.61
C GLU A 185 -0.09 6.29 -2.69
N GLU A 186 -1.41 6.07 -2.63
CA GLU A 186 -2.09 5.36 -3.70
C GLU A 186 -2.06 6.15 -5.01
N PHE A 187 -2.22 7.48 -4.94
CA PHE A 187 -2.11 8.34 -6.12
C PHE A 187 -0.72 8.29 -6.76
N ILE A 188 0.34 8.34 -5.95
CA ILE A 188 1.71 8.33 -6.45
C ILE A 188 2.11 6.93 -6.92
N PHE A 189 1.95 5.91 -6.08
CA PHE A 189 2.41 4.55 -6.40
C PHE A 189 1.49 3.83 -7.39
N ARG A 190 0.17 3.77 -7.12
CA ARG A 190 -0.74 2.90 -7.89
C ARG A 190 -1.22 3.59 -9.16
N PHE A 191 -1.55 4.88 -9.10
CA PHE A 191 -1.96 5.60 -10.30
C PHE A 191 -0.76 6.05 -11.15
N PHE A 192 0.17 6.82 -10.57
CA PHE A 192 1.22 7.45 -11.37
C PHE A 192 2.40 6.51 -11.69
N LEU A 193 3.17 6.06 -10.70
CA LEU A 193 4.39 5.27 -10.90
C LEU A 193 4.09 3.92 -11.56
N TYR A 194 3.16 3.15 -11.03
CA TYR A 194 2.72 1.90 -11.65
C TYR A 194 2.17 2.14 -13.06
N GLY A 195 1.35 3.18 -13.27
CA GLY A 195 0.79 3.51 -14.58
C GLY A 195 1.87 3.80 -15.64
N VAL A 196 2.91 4.54 -15.25
CA VAL A 196 4.07 4.82 -16.11
C VAL A 196 4.86 3.54 -16.38
N VAL A 197 5.28 2.80 -15.35
CA VAL A 197 6.08 1.57 -15.56
C VAL A 197 5.31 0.53 -16.38
N LYS A 198 4.01 0.36 -16.11
CA LYS A 198 3.12 -0.51 -16.89
C LYS A 198 3.15 -0.17 -18.37
N ARG A 199 3.14 1.13 -18.72
CA ARG A 199 3.17 1.57 -20.11
C ARG A 199 4.47 1.20 -20.82
N TYR A 200 5.61 1.37 -20.16
CA TYR A 200 6.92 1.22 -20.80
C TYR A 200 7.51 -0.19 -20.69
N PHE A 201 7.19 -0.91 -19.63
CA PHE A 201 7.81 -2.20 -19.29
C PHE A 201 6.78 -3.33 -19.09
N GLY A 202 5.49 -3.02 -19.25
CA GLY A 202 4.41 -3.98 -19.09
C GLY A 202 3.94 -4.16 -17.64
N ARG A 203 2.78 -4.81 -17.48
CA ARG A 203 2.10 -4.95 -16.18
C ARG A 203 2.92 -5.66 -15.13
N LEU A 204 3.62 -6.73 -15.50
CA LEU A 204 4.36 -7.55 -14.54
C LEU A 204 5.52 -6.76 -13.94
N ALA A 205 6.31 -6.09 -14.78
CA ALA A 205 7.38 -5.19 -14.34
C ALA A 205 6.81 -4.02 -13.51
N GLY A 206 5.68 -3.45 -13.93
CA GLY A 206 4.96 -2.44 -13.15
C GLY A 206 4.56 -2.94 -11.75
N LEU A 207 3.95 -4.11 -11.66
CA LEU A 207 3.48 -4.69 -10.41
C LEU A 207 4.64 -4.97 -9.46
N VAL A 208 5.65 -5.70 -9.93
CA VAL A 208 6.81 -6.06 -9.12
C VAL A 208 7.59 -4.81 -8.73
N GLY A 209 7.94 -3.96 -9.70
CA GLY A 209 8.73 -2.74 -9.45
C GLY A 209 8.03 -1.76 -8.53
N ASN A 210 6.72 -1.53 -8.71
CA ASN A 210 5.94 -0.67 -7.82
C ASN A 210 5.89 -1.23 -6.39
N SER A 211 5.70 -2.55 -6.24
CA SER A 211 5.60 -3.20 -4.92
C SER A 211 6.95 -3.22 -4.19
N VAL A 212 8.06 -3.41 -4.92
CA VAL A 212 9.41 -3.30 -4.36
C VAL A 212 9.68 -1.88 -3.90
N LEU A 213 9.41 -0.88 -4.75
CA LEU A 213 9.62 0.53 -4.37
C LEU A 213 8.75 0.92 -3.16
N PHE A 214 7.49 0.49 -3.13
CA PHE A 214 6.59 0.71 -1.99
C PHE A 214 7.14 0.11 -0.69
N ALA A 215 7.67 -1.12 -0.72
CA ALA A 215 8.31 -1.70 0.45
C ALA A 215 9.60 -0.94 0.85
N ALA A 216 10.41 -0.54 -0.14
CA ALA A 216 11.68 0.12 0.10
C ALA A 216 11.52 1.50 0.76
N VAL A 217 10.49 2.28 0.40
CA VAL A 217 10.30 3.63 1.00
C VAL A 217 10.03 3.63 2.50
N HIS A 218 9.64 2.48 3.05
CA HIS A 218 9.41 2.33 4.48
C HIS A 218 10.70 2.11 5.27
N ALA A 219 11.85 1.94 4.60
CA ALA A 219 13.18 1.92 5.21
C ALA A 219 13.35 0.94 6.39
N HIS A 220 12.58 -0.15 6.41
CA HIS A 220 12.61 -1.15 7.47
C HIS A 220 12.65 -2.58 6.91
N LEU A 221 13.82 -3.20 6.97
CA LEU A 221 14.09 -4.49 6.33
C LEU A 221 13.21 -5.64 6.85
N PRO A 222 12.96 -5.81 8.17
CA PRO A 222 12.05 -6.84 8.66
C PRO A 222 10.59 -6.66 8.21
N SER A 223 10.20 -5.48 7.72
CA SER A 223 8.86 -5.24 7.15
C SER A 223 8.80 -5.30 5.63
N ALA A 224 9.94 -5.48 4.95
CA ALA A 224 10.01 -5.36 3.50
C ALA A 224 9.14 -6.40 2.79
N ALA A 225 9.17 -7.67 3.21
CA ALA A 225 8.37 -8.73 2.57
C ALA A 225 6.85 -8.57 2.77
N PRO A 226 6.32 -8.36 4.01
CA PRO A 226 4.89 -8.13 4.17
C PRO A 226 4.42 -6.84 3.47
N LEU A 227 5.23 -5.78 3.45
CA LEU A 227 4.91 -4.55 2.71
C LEU A 227 4.95 -4.74 1.18
N PHE A 228 5.86 -5.57 0.67
CA PHE A 228 5.87 -5.95 -0.74
C PHE A 228 4.57 -6.69 -1.11
N VAL A 229 4.14 -7.65 -0.28
CA VAL A 229 2.89 -8.39 -0.51
C VAL A 229 1.68 -7.46 -0.44
N LEU A 230 1.64 -6.56 0.54
CA LEU A 230 0.60 -5.54 0.67
C LEU A 230 0.56 -4.63 -0.58
N GLY A 231 1.73 -4.15 -1.01
CA GLY A 231 1.91 -3.33 -2.21
C GLY A 231 1.43 -4.02 -3.48
N ALA A 232 1.73 -5.31 -3.63
CA ALA A 232 1.28 -6.13 -4.74
C ALA A 232 -0.25 -6.31 -4.71
N CYS A 233 -0.82 -6.57 -3.54
CA CYS A 233 -2.26 -6.71 -3.36
C CYS A 233 -3.02 -5.43 -3.73
N PHE A 234 -2.53 -4.26 -3.31
CA PHE A 234 -3.11 -2.95 -3.68
C PHE A 234 -2.99 -2.70 -5.19
N THR A 235 -1.85 -3.05 -5.78
CA THR A 235 -1.64 -2.90 -7.23
C THR A 235 -2.59 -3.78 -8.03
N VAL A 236 -2.76 -5.05 -7.64
CA VAL A 236 -3.72 -5.97 -8.28
C VAL A 236 -5.16 -5.48 -8.10
N ALA A 237 -5.53 -5.00 -6.91
CA ALA A 237 -6.85 -4.46 -6.66
C ALA A 237 -7.16 -3.23 -7.52
N TYR A 238 -6.20 -2.31 -7.65
CA TYR A 238 -6.31 -1.15 -8.54
C TYR A 238 -6.41 -1.57 -10.01
N GLU A 239 -5.52 -2.44 -10.51
CA GLU A 239 -5.51 -2.85 -11.92
C GLU A 239 -6.80 -3.61 -12.29
N TRP A 240 -7.28 -4.50 -11.40
CA TRP A 240 -8.47 -5.30 -11.65
C TRP A 240 -9.77 -4.47 -11.61
N SER A 241 -9.91 -3.61 -10.60
CA SER A 241 -11.09 -2.75 -10.45
C SER A 241 -11.06 -1.56 -11.41
N GLY A 242 -9.86 -1.08 -11.74
CA GLY A 242 -9.56 0.19 -12.39
C GLY A 242 -10.05 1.41 -11.61
N SER A 243 -10.22 1.32 -10.29
CA SER A 243 -10.59 2.44 -9.43
C SER A 243 -9.58 2.56 -8.30
N ILE A 244 -8.90 3.71 -8.23
CA ILE A 244 -7.92 3.99 -7.17
C ILE A 244 -8.57 4.02 -5.78
N LEU A 245 -9.87 4.31 -5.70
CA LEU A 245 -10.59 4.34 -4.44
C LEU A 245 -10.64 2.97 -3.76
N VAL A 246 -10.60 1.86 -4.53
CA VAL A 246 -10.57 0.51 -3.97
C VAL A 246 -9.25 0.28 -3.22
N SER A 247 -8.11 0.64 -3.82
CA SER A 247 -6.81 0.48 -3.16
C SER A 247 -6.62 1.48 -2.02
N MET A 248 -7.10 2.73 -2.16
CA MET A 248 -7.16 3.70 -1.06
C MET A 248 -7.97 3.18 0.12
N THR A 249 -9.11 2.52 -0.13
CA THR A 249 -9.91 1.93 0.93
C THR A 249 -9.18 0.77 1.61
N MET A 250 -8.57 -0.14 0.83
CA MET A 250 -7.77 -1.22 1.40
C MET A 250 -6.65 -0.69 2.30
N HIS A 251 -5.95 0.34 1.84
CA HIS A 251 -4.86 0.96 2.57
C HIS A 251 -5.35 1.66 3.84
N ALA A 252 -6.39 2.49 3.75
CA ALA A 252 -6.98 3.15 4.91
C ALA A 252 -7.48 2.15 5.96
N LEU A 253 -8.13 1.05 5.54
CA LEU A 253 -8.61 0.01 6.44
C LEU A 253 -7.45 -0.76 7.10
N PHE A 254 -6.38 -1.06 6.35
CA PHE A 254 -5.18 -1.71 6.89
C PHE A 254 -4.52 -0.83 7.97
N ASN A 255 -4.34 0.45 7.70
CA ASN A 255 -3.77 1.40 8.66
C ASN A 255 -4.69 1.61 9.87
N SER A 256 -6.00 1.64 9.65
CA SER A 256 -7.00 1.73 10.73
C SER A 256 -6.91 0.52 11.66
N PHE A 257 -6.88 -0.69 11.12
CA PHE A 257 -6.77 -1.91 11.90
C PHE A 257 -5.47 -1.94 12.71
N THR A 258 -4.35 -1.56 12.09
CA THR A 258 -3.04 -1.48 12.76
C THR A 258 -3.08 -0.49 13.92
N LEU A 259 -3.61 0.71 13.72
CA LEU A 259 -3.72 1.73 14.78
C LEU A 259 -4.65 1.31 15.91
N VAL A 260 -5.76 0.65 15.60
CA VAL A 260 -6.68 0.11 16.62
C VAL A 260 -5.98 -0.98 17.44
N ALA A 261 -5.25 -1.89 16.79
CA ALA A 261 -4.48 -2.93 17.48
C ALA A 261 -3.40 -2.36 18.39
N LEU A 262 -2.77 -1.24 18.02
CA LEU A 262 -1.80 -0.54 18.86
C LEU A 262 -2.44 0.24 20.01
N ALA A 263 -3.60 0.86 19.78
CA ALA A 263 -4.27 1.67 20.78
C ALA A 263 -4.94 0.81 21.87
N PHE A 264 -5.34 -0.42 21.52
CA PHE A 264 -6.07 -1.35 22.39
C PHE A 264 -5.48 -2.77 22.32
N PRO A 265 -4.23 -2.98 22.75
CA PRO A 265 -3.56 -4.28 22.65
C PRO A 265 -4.29 -5.40 23.40
N GLU A 266 -5.02 -5.08 24.47
CA GLU A 266 -5.84 -6.01 25.25
C GLU A 266 -6.97 -6.68 24.45
N LEU A 267 -7.42 -6.08 23.34
CA LEU A 267 -8.41 -6.69 22.45
C LEU A 267 -7.83 -7.84 21.62
N PHE A 268 -6.50 -7.94 21.52
CA PHE A 268 -5.80 -8.85 20.61
C PHE A 268 -4.81 -9.80 21.30
N GLN A 269 -4.58 -9.64 22.61
CA GLN A 269 -3.68 -10.47 23.42
C GLN A 269 -4.40 -11.60 24.20
N GLN A 270 -5.59 -12.03 23.76
CA GLN A 270 -6.31 -13.17 24.37
C GLN A 270 -5.81 -14.52 23.86
#